data_AF-A0A6L3ZIK8-F1
#
_entry.id   AF-A0A6L3ZIK8-F1
#
_cell.length_a   1.000
_cell.length_b   1.000
_cell.length_c   1.000
_cell.angle_alpha   90.00
_cell.angle_beta   90.00
_cell.angle_gamma   90.00
#
_symmetry.space_group_name_H-M   'P 1'
#
loop_
_entity.id
_entity.type
_entity.pdbx_description
1 polymer ?
#
loop_
_entity_poly.entity_id
_entity_poly.type
_entity_poly.pdbx_seq_one_letter_code
_entity_poly.pdbx_strand_id
1 'polypeptide(L)'
;MTNELKNNTGTRIGSMIVDHMAMTFIAMIFFIPGMVSGFMSAFEISHEPTNMDLLGEYKYLALIGFALYFCKDSINGRSIGKRATKLQVVNYKDGTVASPLKCTVRNLFIVVWPIEVIVTLASPSRRIGDFVAGTKVVPYTLEREQPKVNYTQIGIALILAYLFAAIVLILPLEGLKAKVESHSVRYVERSLNESAARETEQRYATQMDSYLTADVVVYDQIEDGEDLKYVSVILHLKENYLETTEDFDYIKSITLPLLLRQFPEGTFVGQIKYVYREPGQLNIETLPLDWRE
;
A
#
# COMPACT_ATOMS: atom_id res chain seq x y z
N MET A 1 29.21 -3.39 46.61
CA MET A 1 28.07 -4.04 45.92
C MET A 1 27.57 -3.08 44.84
N THR A 2 28.07 -3.23 43.62
CA THR A 2 27.56 -2.50 42.46
C THR A 2 26.22 -3.12 42.08
N ASN A 3 25.14 -2.34 42.24
CA ASN A 3 23.84 -2.68 41.67
C ASN A 3 24.00 -2.77 40.14
N GLU A 4 24.26 -3.97 39.62
CA GLU A 4 24.07 -4.24 38.21
C GLU A 4 22.60 -3.90 37.90
N LEU A 5 22.39 -2.85 37.11
CA LEU A 5 21.10 -2.57 36.48
C LEU A 5 20.76 -3.78 35.61
N LYS A 6 20.12 -4.77 36.23
CA LYS A 6 19.63 -5.98 35.58
C LYS A 6 18.68 -5.50 34.50
N ASN A 7 19.03 -5.76 33.23
CA ASN A 7 18.16 -5.46 32.10
C ASN A 7 16.80 -6.15 32.33
N ASN A 8 15.82 -5.39 32.80
CA ASN A 8 14.47 -5.91 32.97
C ASN A 8 13.87 -6.11 31.58
N THR A 9 13.41 -7.32 31.29
CA THR A 9 12.70 -7.69 30.05
C THR A 9 11.62 -6.67 29.70
N GLY A 10 10.89 -6.16 30.70
CA GLY A 10 9.87 -5.13 30.53
C GLY A 10 10.42 -3.82 29.95
N THR A 11 11.59 -3.35 30.40
CA THR A 11 12.24 -2.15 29.87
C THR A 11 12.66 -2.33 28.41
N ARG A 12 13.09 -3.54 28.02
CA ARG A 12 13.47 -3.85 26.63
C ARG A 12 12.25 -3.85 25.71
N ILE A 13 11.17 -4.52 26.12
CA ILE A 13 9.93 -4.58 25.34
C ILE A 13 9.32 -3.18 25.24
N GLY A 14 9.27 -2.43 26.34
CA GLY A 14 8.83 -1.04 26.34
C GLY A 14 9.63 -0.19 25.35
N SER A 15 10.97 -0.35 25.32
CA SER A 15 11.82 0.32 24.33
C SER A 15 11.49 -0.06 22.88
N MET A 16 11.19 -1.34 22.62
CA MET A 16 10.78 -1.81 21.30
C MET A 16 9.43 -1.23 20.87
N ILE A 17 8.46 -1.13 21.78
CA ILE A 17 7.14 -0.54 21.53
C ILE A 17 7.28 0.95 21.23
N VAL A 18 8.01 1.70 22.06
CA VAL A 18 8.24 3.14 21.85
C VAL A 18 8.94 3.38 20.51
N ASP A 19 9.94 2.55 20.16
CA ASP A 19 10.55 2.61 18.85
C ASP A 19 9.55 2.34 17.73
N HIS A 20 8.68 1.34 17.87
CA HIS A 20 7.70 1.00 16.85
C HIS A 20 6.72 2.15 16.62
N MET A 21 6.13 2.68 17.69
CA MET A 21 5.23 3.84 17.59
C MET A 21 5.94 5.04 16.95
N ALA A 22 7.10 5.44 17.47
CA ALA A 22 7.82 6.61 16.98
C ALA A 22 8.22 6.47 15.50
N MET A 23 8.75 5.30 15.10
CA MET A 23 9.14 5.08 13.71
C MET A 23 7.94 4.92 12.77
N THR A 24 6.81 4.39 13.24
CA THR A 24 5.57 4.39 12.45
C THR A 24 5.11 5.82 12.18
N PHE A 25 5.09 6.72 13.18
CA PHE A 25 4.75 8.13 12.93
C PHE A 25 5.69 8.80 11.92
N ILE A 26 7.00 8.53 12.01
CA ILE A 26 7.98 9.06 11.05
C ILE A 26 7.74 8.49 9.65
N ALA A 27 7.50 7.17 9.55
CA ALA A 27 7.23 6.53 8.28
C ALA A 27 5.95 7.07 7.63
N MET A 28 4.90 7.32 8.42
CA MET A 28 3.62 7.85 7.93
C MET A 28 3.76 9.15 7.14
N ILE A 29 4.73 10.01 7.47
CA ILE A 29 5.02 11.24 6.71
C ILE A 29 5.30 10.95 5.24
N PHE A 30 5.99 9.84 4.95
CA PHE A 30 6.33 9.42 3.60
C PHE A 30 5.22 8.62 2.91
N PHE A 31 4.29 8.06 3.67
CA PHE A 31 3.12 7.35 3.16
C PHE A 31 1.96 8.27 2.79
N ILE A 32 1.82 9.40 3.50
CA ILE A 32 0.71 10.35 3.31
C ILE A 32 0.52 10.75 1.84
N PRO A 33 1.56 11.14 1.07
CA PRO A 33 1.37 11.49 -0.33
C PRO A 33 0.75 10.36 -1.17
N GLY A 34 1.20 9.12 -0.96
CA GLY A 34 0.65 7.94 -1.64
C GLY A 34 -0.80 7.67 -1.24
N MET A 35 -1.11 7.75 0.06
CA MET A 35 -2.49 7.58 0.54
C MET A 35 -3.43 8.67 0.01
N VAL A 36 -2.98 9.93 -0.02
CA VAL A 36 -3.76 11.04 -0.59
C VAL A 36 -3.98 10.81 -2.07
N SER A 37 -2.95 10.42 -2.83
CA SER A 37 -3.09 10.10 -4.24
C SER A 37 -4.07 8.95 -4.48
N GLY A 38 -3.90 7.82 -3.76
CA GLY A 38 -4.79 6.67 -3.90
C GLY A 38 -6.23 6.99 -3.49
N PHE A 39 -6.42 7.81 -2.45
CA PHE A 39 -7.73 8.32 -2.07
C PHE A 39 -8.32 9.21 -3.16
N MET A 40 -7.57 10.16 -3.71
CA MET A 40 -8.04 11.04 -4.79
C MET A 40 -8.44 10.26 -6.03
N SER A 41 -7.63 9.27 -6.44
CA SER A 41 -7.94 8.38 -7.57
C SER A 41 -9.18 7.51 -7.32
N ALA A 42 -9.51 7.19 -6.06
CA ALA A 42 -10.76 6.49 -5.74
C ALA A 42 -12.02 7.33 -6.04
N PHE A 43 -11.91 8.66 -6.14
CA PHE A 43 -13.00 9.55 -6.55
C PHE A 43 -12.92 9.96 -8.04
N GLU A 44 -11.89 9.53 -8.78
CA GLU A 44 -11.84 9.74 -10.22
C GLU A 44 -12.86 8.85 -10.92
N ILE A 45 -13.84 9.49 -11.56
CA ILE A 45 -14.79 8.83 -12.44
C ILE A 45 -14.09 8.67 -13.79
N SER A 46 -13.61 7.46 -14.07
CA SER A 46 -12.89 7.15 -15.30
C SER A 46 -13.44 5.88 -15.97
N HIS A 47 -13.22 5.76 -17.27
CA HIS A 47 -13.55 4.54 -18.02
C HIS A 47 -12.54 3.40 -17.80
N GLU A 48 -11.40 3.70 -17.17
CA GLU A 48 -10.36 2.74 -16.85
C GLU A 48 -10.85 1.67 -15.86
N PRO A 49 -10.39 0.41 -16.01
CA PRO A 49 -10.63 -0.63 -15.02
C PRO A 49 -10.15 -0.18 -13.63
N THR A 50 -10.96 -0.44 -12.60
CA THR A 50 -10.63 -0.06 -11.23
C THR A 50 -9.46 -0.91 -10.73
N ASN A 51 -8.26 -0.33 -10.69
CA ASN A 51 -7.08 -0.95 -10.10
C ASN A 51 -6.86 -0.38 -8.68
N MET A 52 -6.82 -1.25 -7.66
CA MET A 52 -6.46 -0.83 -6.31
C MET A 52 -4.95 -0.63 -6.19
N ASP A 53 -4.45 0.55 -6.57
CA ASP A 53 -3.05 0.94 -6.31
C ASP A 53 -2.97 1.92 -5.14
N LEU A 54 -2.91 1.39 -3.91
CA LEU A 54 -2.95 2.16 -2.66
C LEU A 54 -1.81 3.19 -2.53
N LEU A 55 -0.66 2.93 -3.15
CA LEU A 55 0.54 3.79 -3.03
C LEU A 55 0.93 4.42 -4.37
N GLY A 56 0.46 3.89 -5.49
CA GLY A 56 0.72 4.41 -6.83
C GLY A 56 2.20 4.65 -7.10
N GLU A 57 2.49 5.75 -7.80
CA GLU A 57 3.85 6.20 -8.10
C GLU A 57 4.66 6.56 -6.83
N TYR A 58 3.98 6.85 -5.72
CA TYR A 58 4.60 7.23 -4.44
C TYR A 58 5.12 6.04 -3.64
N LYS A 59 4.96 4.79 -4.12
CA LYS A 59 5.51 3.59 -3.45
C LYS A 59 7.00 3.70 -3.13
N TYR A 60 7.79 4.33 -4.00
CA TYR A 60 9.23 4.54 -3.80
C TYR A 60 9.56 5.60 -2.74
N LEU A 61 8.65 6.55 -2.50
CA LEU A 61 8.77 7.52 -1.42
C LEU A 61 8.50 6.84 -0.07
N ALA A 62 7.49 5.98 0.01
CA ALA A 62 7.17 5.21 1.21
C ALA A 62 8.34 4.33 1.70
N LEU A 63 9.18 3.82 0.77
CA LEU A 63 10.39 3.07 1.10
C LEU A 63 11.41 3.87 1.94
N ILE A 64 11.42 5.20 1.85
CA ILE A 64 12.28 6.04 2.69
C ILE A 64 11.88 5.89 4.17
N GLY A 65 10.58 5.85 4.46
CA GLY A 65 10.06 5.61 5.81
C GLY A 65 10.57 4.29 6.40
N PHE A 66 10.53 3.21 5.60
CA PHE A 66 11.08 1.91 6.00
C PHE A 66 12.60 1.93 6.17
N ALA A 67 13.33 2.57 5.26
CA ALA A 67 14.79 2.67 5.35
C ALA A 67 15.21 3.38 6.66
N LEU A 68 14.54 4.47 7.01
CA LEU A 68 14.73 5.15 8.29
C LEU A 68 14.40 4.24 9.47
N TYR A 69 13.32 3.47 9.37
CA TYR A 69 12.93 2.52 10.40
C TYR A 69 14.02 1.44 10.63
N PHE A 70 14.52 0.80 9.58
CA PHE A 70 15.63 -0.15 9.71
C PHE A 70 16.89 0.53 10.30
N CYS A 71 17.13 1.80 9.98
CA CYS A 71 18.27 2.57 10.49
C CYS A 71 18.06 3.28 11.83
N LYS A 72 16.95 3.04 12.55
CA LYS A 72 16.61 3.76 13.79
C LYS A 72 17.69 3.75 14.87
N ASP A 73 18.54 2.72 14.89
CA ASP A 73 19.61 2.52 15.88
C ASP A 73 21.00 2.96 15.40
N SER A 74 21.12 3.50 14.18
CA SER A 74 22.41 3.76 13.53
C SER A 74 23.22 4.88 14.19
N ILE A 75 22.59 5.73 15.00
CA ILE A 75 23.28 6.79 15.76
C ILE A 75 23.62 6.28 17.16
N ASN A 76 24.90 5.97 17.38
CA ASN A 76 25.47 5.49 18.65
C ASN A 76 24.78 4.24 19.22
N GLY A 77 24.16 3.41 18.39
CA GLY A 77 23.45 2.21 18.85
C GLY A 77 22.19 2.54 19.65
N ARG A 78 21.57 3.73 19.43
CA ARG A 78 20.46 4.24 20.24
C ARG A 78 19.38 4.93 19.39
N SER A 79 18.27 4.23 19.22
CA SER A 79 16.99 4.78 18.74
C SER A 79 16.29 5.67 19.77
N ILE A 80 15.18 6.29 19.36
CA ILE A 80 14.32 7.14 20.21
C ILE A 80 13.87 6.39 21.48
N GLY A 81 13.33 5.18 21.35
CA GLY A 81 12.91 4.37 22.48
C GLY A 81 14.06 3.97 23.39
N LYS A 82 15.24 3.67 22.85
CA LYS A 82 16.42 3.34 23.67
C LYS A 82 17.02 4.56 24.36
N ARG A 83 16.83 5.75 23.80
CA ARG A 83 17.17 7.00 24.48
C ARG A 83 16.26 7.22 25.69
N ALA A 84 14.95 7.05 25.50
CA ALA A 84 13.95 7.16 26.57
C ALA A 84 14.19 6.14 27.69
N THR A 85 14.50 4.88 27.35
CA THR A 85 14.68 3.81 28.34
C THR A 85 16.12 3.62 28.82
N LYS A 86 17.04 4.53 28.48
CA LYS A 86 18.47 4.44 28.84
C LYS A 86 19.13 3.11 28.46
N LEU A 87 18.81 2.60 27.27
CA LEU A 87 19.42 1.41 26.68
C LEU A 87 20.38 1.78 25.54
N GLN A 88 21.26 0.85 25.20
CA GLN A 88 22.19 0.96 24.08
C GLN A 88 22.49 -0.41 23.46
N VAL A 89 22.64 -0.43 22.14
CA VAL A 89 23.09 -1.60 21.39
C VAL A 89 24.62 -1.60 21.34
N VAL A 90 25.21 -2.71 21.76
CA VAL A 90 26.66 -2.93 21.74
C VAL A 90 26.99 -4.24 21.04
N ASN A 91 28.21 -4.34 20.55
CA ASN A 91 28.79 -5.56 20.06
C ASN A 91 28.86 -6.62 21.18
N TYR A 92 28.51 -7.86 20.85
CA TYR A 92 28.46 -8.94 21.84
C TYR A 92 29.85 -9.32 22.38
N LYS A 93 30.88 -9.30 21.51
CA LYS A 93 32.24 -9.79 21.79
C LYS A 93 33.06 -8.84 22.66
N ASP A 94 33.13 -7.57 22.28
CA ASP A 94 34.01 -6.55 22.87
C ASP A 94 33.25 -5.47 23.67
N GLY A 95 31.92 -5.46 23.62
CA GLY A 95 31.08 -4.50 24.35
C GLY A 95 31.13 -3.07 23.81
N THR A 96 31.82 -2.84 22.69
CA THR A 96 31.89 -1.54 22.03
C THR A 96 30.54 -1.17 21.40
N VAL A 97 30.29 0.12 21.20
CA VAL A 97 29.04 0.58 20.58
C VAL A 97 28.89 -0.03 19.18
N ALA A 98 27.71 -0.58 18.88
CA ALA A 98 27.47 -1.20 17.60
C ALA A 98 27.54 -0.17 16.45
N SER A 99 28.23 -0.53 15.37
CA SER A 99 28.31 0.30 14.16
C SER A 99 26.95 0.43 13.46
N PRO A 100 26.69 1.52 12.71
CA PRO A 100 25.49 1.69 11.90
C PRO A 100 25.08 0.46 11.09
N LEU A 101 26.03 -0.18 10.37
CA LEU A 101 25.73 -1.35 9.54
C LEU A 101 25.22 -2.54 10.35
N LYS A 102 25.85 -2.84 11.50
CA LYS A 102 25.37 -3.87 12.43
C LYS A 102 23.99 -3.54 12.99
N CYS A 103 23.74 -2.28 13.32
CA CYS A 103 22.42 -1.83 13.76
C CYS A 103 21.35 -2.05 12.68
N THR A 104 21.66 -1.75 11.42
CA THR A 104 20.75 -1.99 10.29
C THR A 104 20.49 -3.48 10.09
N VAL A 105 21.52 -4.33 10.00
CA VAL A 105 21.37 -5.79 9.87
C VAL A 105 20.48 -6.36 10.99
N ARG A 106 20.72 -5.91 12.23
CA ARG A 106 19.89 -6.28 13.40
C ARG A 106 18.43 -5.88 13.23
N ASN A 107 18.16 -4.75 12.59
CA ASN A 107 16.81 -4.20 12.46
C ASN A 107 16.05 -4.72 11.23
N LEU A 108 16.69 -5.34 10.24
CA LEU A 108 16.00 -5.95 9.10
C LEU A 108 14.93 -6.97 9.54
N PHE A 109 15.16 -7.63 10.67
CA PHE A 109 14.23 -8.60 11.28
C PHE A 109 12.96 -7.96 11.86
N ILE A 110 12.79 -6.64 11.81
CA ILE A 110 11.54 -5.99 12.21
C ILE A 110 10.38 -6.31 11.26
N VAL A 111 10.65 -6.83 10.05
CA VAL A 111 9.62 -7.38 9.16
C VAL A 111 8.82 -8.49 9.88
N VAL A 112 9.47 -9.23 10.78
CA VAL A 112 8.86 -10.27 11.63
C VAL A 112 8.74 -9.83 13.09
N TRP A 113 8.39 -8.55 13.32
CA TRP A 113 8.38 -7.96 14.66
C TRP A 113 7.61 -8.73 15.74
N PRO A 114 6.46 -9.41 15.49
CA PRO A 114 5.77 -10.15 16.54
C PRO A 114 6.61 -11.34 17.03
N ILE A 115 7.29 -12.01 16.11
CA ILE A 115 8.22 -13.12 16.42
C ILE A 115 9.41 -12.57 17.23
N GLU A 116 9.95 -11.41 16.87
CA GLU A 116 11.03 -10.76 17.63
C GLU A 116 10.63 -10.43 19.08
N VAL A 117 9.37 -10.05 19.31
CA VAL A 117 8.84 -9.81 20.68
C VAL A 117 8.80 -11.12 21.46
N ILE A 118 8.30 -12.21 20.86
CA ILE A 118 8.26 -13.54 21.48
C ILE A 118 9.68 -14.02 21.83
N VAL A 119 10.63 -13.88 20.90
CA VAL A 119 12.03 -14.26 21.15
C VAL A 119 12.65 -13.40 22.25
N THR A 120 12.31 -12.11 22.33
CA THR A 120 12.80 -11.24 23.41
C THR A 120 12.25 -11.63 24.78
N LEU A 121 11.01 -12.15 24.84
CA LEU A 121 10.44 -12.70 26.07
C LEU A 121 11.15 -13.98 26.50
N ALA A 122 11.45 -14.88 25.56
CA ALA A 122 12.13 -16.15 25.82
C ALA A 122 13.65 -15.98 26.09
N SER A 123 14.30 -15.05 25.39
CA SER A 123 15.71 -14.70 25.54
C SER A 123 15.87 -13.20 25.76
N PRO A 124 15.75 -12.72 27.01
CA PRO A 124 15.84 -11.31 27.34
C PRO A 124 17.20 -10.67 27.08
N SER A 125 18.20 -11.43 26.64
CA SER A 125 19.54 -10.93 26.35
C SER A 125 19.73 -10.56 24.87
N ARG A 126 19.15 -11.34 23.94
CA ARG A 126 19.36 -11.20 22.49
C ARG A 126 18.12 -11.68 21.73
N ARG A 127 17.61 -10.87 20.80
CA ARG A 127 16.58 -11.25 19.82
C ARG A 127 17.20 -11.81 18.53
N ILE A 128 16.41 -12.25 17.54
CA ILE A 128 16.92 -12.87 16.29
C ILE A 128 17.92 -11.93 15.61
N GLY A 129 17.55 -10.65 15.47
CA GLY A 129 18.45 -9.65 14.90
C GLY A 129 19.75 -9.46 15.70
N ASP A 130 19.72 -9.64 17.03
CA ASP A 130 20.93 -9.58 17.86
C ASP A 130 21.83 -10.81 17.66
N PHE A 131 21.24 -11.99 17.44
CA PHE A 131 22.00 -13.20 17.12
C PHE A 131 22.73 -13.06 15.80
N VAL A 132 22.03 -12.60 14.76
CA VAL A 132 22.58 -12.43 13.41
C VAL A 132 23.61 -11.32 13.33
N ALA A 133 23.34 -10.15 13.92
CA ALA A 133 24.27 -9.02 13.88
C ALA A 133 25.44 -9.12 14.86
N GLY A 134 25.45 -10.15 15.73
CA GLY A 134 26.46 -10.29 16.77
C GLY A 134 26.41 -9.18 17.82
N THR A 135 25.22 -8.70 18.16
CA THR A 135 24.99 -7.60 19.11
C THR A 135 24.25 -8.06 20.37
N LYS A 136 24.19 -7.18 21.37
CA LYS A 136 23.31 -7.27 22.53
C LYS A 136 22.87 -5.88 22.97
N VAL A 137 21.78 -5.81 23.74
CA VAL A 137 21.32 -4.57 24.37
C VAL A 137 21.79 -4.54 25.81
N VAL A 138 22.37 -3.41 26.24
CA VAL A 138 22.86 -3.18 27.60
C VAL A 138 22.34 -1.83 28.13
N PRO A 139 22.35 -1.60 29.45
CA PRO A 139 22.12 -0.28 29.99
C PRO A 139 23.15 0.72 29.45
N TYR A 140 22.68 1.92 29.14
CA TYR A 140 23.52 3.04 28.76
C TYR A 140 24.19 3.62 30.01
N THR A 141 25.52 3.79 29.95
CA THR A 141 26.32 4.45 30.99
C THR A 141 27.14 5.57 30.36
N LEU A 142 27.29 6.69 31.07
CA LEU A 142 28.10 7.83 30.58
C LEU A 142 29.60 7.52 30.55
N GLU A 143 30.03 6.54 31.35
CA GLU A 143 31.42 6.06 31.40
C GLU A 143 31.84 5.28 30.15
N ARG A 144 30.88 4.78 29.36
CA ARG A 144 31.18 4.04 28.13
C ARG A 144 31.63 5.01 27.04
N GLU A 145 32.81 4.76 26.48
CA GLU A 145 33.33 5.50 25.33
C GLU A 145 32.31 5.49 24.18
N GLN A 146 31.91 6.69 23.74
CA GLN A 146 30.98 6.86 22.63
C GLN A 146 31.79 7.19 21.37
N PRO A 147 31.69 6.37 20.31
CA PRO A 147 32.36 6.68 19.06
C PRO A 147 31.76 7.96 18.44
N LYS A 148 32.57 8.68 17.66
CA LYS A 148 32.05 9.73 16.78
C LYS A 148 31.07 9.13 15.78
N VAL A 149 30.04 9.89 15.44
CA VAL A 149 29.02 9.47 14.48
C VAL A 149 29.67 9.25 13.12
N ASN A 150 29.59 8.02 12.60
CA ASN A 150 30.12 7.68 11.29
C ASN A 150 29.06 7.91 10.21
N TYR A 151 29.00 9.13 9.68
CA TYR A 151 28.02 9.53 8.66
C TYR A 151 28.13 8.72 7.37
N THR A 152 29.34 8.32 6.98
CA THR A 152 29.56 7.46 5.80
C THR A 152 28.87 6.10 5.97
N GLN A 153 29.07 5.44 7.11
CA GLN A 153 28.40 4.17 7.38
C GLN A 153 26.89 4.32 7.54
N ILE A 154 26.40 5.46 8.04
CA ILE A 154 24.95 5.75 8.09
C ILE A 154 24.38 5.88 6.68
N GLY A 155 25.06 6.60 5.78
CA GLY A 155 24.65 6.73 4.38
C GLY A 155 24.58 5.38 3.67
N ILE A 156 25.62 4.55 3.82
CA ILE A 156 25.64 3.18 3.27
C ILE A 156 24.50 2.35 3.88
N ALA A 157 24.32 2.42 5.20
CA ALA A 157 23.25 1.71 5.90
C ALA A 157 21.85 2.09 5.38
N LEU A 158 21.60 3.37 5.10
CA LEU A 158 20.34 3.85 4.55
C LEU A 158 20.10 3.32 3.13
N ILE A 159 21.12 3.33 2.27
CA ILE A 159 21.01 2.78 0.90
C ILE A 159 20.70 1.28 0.96
N LEU A 160 21.43 0.51 1.77
CA LEU A 160 21.19 -0.92 1.93
C LEU A 160 19.80 -1.22 2.50
N ALA A 161 19.36 -0.43 3.48
CA ALA A 161 18.03 -0.55 4.06
C ALA A 161 16.92 -0.25 3.03
N TYR A 162 17.12 0.76 2.19
CA TYR A 162 16.19 1.11 1.11
C TYR A 162 16.09 0.00 0.07
N LEU A 163 17.23 -0.54 -0.39
CA LEU A 163 17.27 -1.65 -1.34
C LEU A 163 16.61 -2.91 -0.76
N PHE A 164 16.89 -3.22 0.51
CA PHE A 164 16.22 -4.32 1.21
C PHE A 164 14.71 -4.11 1.30
N ALA A 165 14.26 -2.90 1.66
CA ALA A 165 12.84 -2.55 1.71
C ALA A 165 12.17 -2.73 0.34
N ALA A 166 12.83 -2.29 -0.74
CA ALA A 166 12.33 -2.48 -2.11
C ALA A 166 12.15 -3.97 -2.43
N ILE A 167 13.16 -4.80 -2.17
CA ILE A 167 13.10 -6.24 -2.45
C ILE A 167 12.00 -6.92 -1.64
N VAL A 168 11.90 -6.64 -0.34
CA VAL A 168 10.99 -7.36 0.56
C VAL A 168 9.54 -6.87 0.45
N LEU A 169 9.31 -5.59 0.14
CA LEU A 169 7.96 -5.02 0.13
C LEU A 169 7.40 -4.86 -1.28
N ILE A 170 8.21 -4.40 -2.25
CA ILE A 170 7.72 -4.13 -3.60
C ILE A 170 7.57 -5.42 -4.41
N LEU A 171 8.57 -6.31 -4.41
CA LEU A 171 8.50 -7.52 -5.24
C LEU A 171 7.30 -8.42 -4.92
N PRO A 172 6.98 -8.72 -3.64
CA PRO A 172 5.79 -9.52 -3.33
C PRO A 172 4.50 -8.77 -3.66
N LEU A 173 4.47 -7.45 -3.47
CA LEU A 173 3.32 -6.62 -3.79
C LEU A 173 3.06 -6.58 -5.31
N GLU A 174 4.11 -6.43 -6.13
CA GLU A 174 4.00 -6.46 -7.59
C GLU A 174 3.64 -7.86 -8.09
N GLY A 175 4.17 -8.92 -7.49
CA GLY A 175 3.74 -10.29 -7.80
C GLY A 175 2.27 -10.56 -7.46
N LEU A 176 1.79 -10.02 -6.33
CA LEU A 176 0.37 -10.07 -5.97
C LEU A 176 -0.47 -9.23 -6.93
N LYS A 177 -0.02 -8.01 -7.25
CA LYS A 177 -0.69 -7.10 -8.18
C LYS A 177 -0.84 -7.73 -9.55
N ALA A 178 0.22 -8.33 -10.10
CA ALA A 178 0.18 -9.02 -11.38
C ALA A 178 -0.84 -10.19 -11.40
N LYS A 179 -1.03 -10.87 -10.27
CA LYS A 179 -2.05 -11.92 -10.13
C LYS A 179 -3.48 -11.38 -10.01
N VAL A 180 -3.64 -10.16 -9.49
CA VAL A 180 -4.94 -9.48 -9.43
C VAL A 180 -5.27 -8.85 -10.79
N GLU A 181 -4.33 -8.11 -11.38
CA GLU A 181 -4.41 -7.48 -12.70
C GLU A 181 -4.49 -8.49 -13.86
N SER A 182 -4.15 -9.76 -13.67
CA SER A 182 -4.43 -10.77 -14.71
C SER A 182 -5.92 -10.91 -15.04
N HIS A 183 -6.80 -10.30 -14.24
CA HIS A 183 -8.24 -10.21 -14.50
C HIS A 183 -8.66 -8.81 -15.00
N SER A 184 -7.77 -7.82 -15.07
CA SER A 184 -8.10 -6.50 -15.62
C SER A 184 -7.98 -6.52 -17.14
N VAL A 185 -9.04 -6.09 -17.81
CA VAL A 185 -9.10 -6.07 -19.28
C VAL A 185 -8.16 -4.98 -19.80
N ARG A 186 -7.19 -5.36 -20.64
CA ARG A 186 -6.39 -4.40 -21.41
C ARG A 186 -6.96 -4.24 -22.80
N TYR A 187 -7.18 -3.01 -23.23
CA TYR A 187 -7.70 -2.70 -24.55
C TYR A 187 -6.66 -2.02 -25.44
N VAL A 188 -6.86 -2.17 -26.74
CA VAL A 188 -5.99 -1.56 -27.75
C VAL A 188 -6.49 -0.15 -28.03
N GLU A 189 -5.80 0.89 -27.54
CA GLU A 189 -6.24 2.29 -27.63
C GLU A 189 -6.64 2.74 -29.06
N ARG A 190 -5.88 2.31 -30.08
CA ARG A 190 -6.17 2.62 -31.50
C ARG A 190 -7.47 2.00 -32.04
N SER A 191 -8.09 1.09 -31.27
CA SER A 191 -9.36 0.45 -31.63
C SER A 191 -10.59 1.20 -31.07
N LEU A 192 -10.39 2.42 -30.56
CA LEU A 192 -11.46 3.30 -30.10
C LEU A 192 -12.55 3.46 -31.17
N ASN A 193 -13.78 3.11 -30.82
CA ASN A 193 -14.94 3.17 -31.69
C ASN A 193 -15.93 4.25 -31.21
N GLU A 194 -15.67 5.48 -31.64
CA GLU A 194 -16.55 6.62 -31.30
C GLU A 194 -17.97 6.48 -31.84
N SER A 195 -18.16 5.76 -32.96
CA SER A 195 -19.48 5.57 -33.56
C SER A 195 -20.35 4.69 -32.67
N ALA A 196 -19.81 3.55 -32.21
CA ALA A 196 -20.51 2.64 -31.32
C ALA A 196 -20.80 3.28 -29.95
N ALA A 197 -19.85 4.08 -29.44
CA ALA A 197 -20.03 4.87 -28.23
C ALA A 197 -21.22 5.83 -28.35
N ARG A 198 -21.24 6.70 -29.39
CA ARG A 198 -22.32 7.68 -29.60
C ARG A 198 -23.68 7.04 -29.83
N GLU A 199 -23.73 5.92 -30.55
CA GLU A 199 -24.99 5.18 -30.75
C GLU A 199 -25.54 4.67 -29.41
N THR A 200 -24.67 4.18 -28.54
CA THR A 200 -25.01 3.69 -27.21
C THR A 200 -25.49 4.82 -26.30
N GLU A 201 -24.79 5.96 -26.30
CA GLU A 201 -25.21 7.18 -25.58
C GLU A 201 -26.59 7.66 -26.04
N GLN A 202 -26.82 7.72 -27.36
CA GLN A 202 -28.10 8.13 -27.92
C GLN A 202 -29.24 7.19 -27.50
N ARG A 203 -28.96 5.89 -27.42
CA ARG A 203 -29.93 4.89 -26.93
C ARG A 203 -30.31 5.15 -25.47
N TYR A 204 -29.33 5.42 -24.61
CA TYR A 204 -29.58 5.80 -23.21
C TYR A 204 -30.34 7.13 -23.13
N ALA A 205 -29.94 8.16 -23.87
CA ALA A 205 -30.64 9.44 -23.88
C ALA A 205 -32.10 9.29 -24.33
N THR A 206 -32.37 8.48 -25.36
CA THR A 206 -33.74 8.32 -25.89
C THR A 206 -34.66 7.57 -24.91
N GLN A 207 -34.12 6.60 -24.15
CA GLN A 207 -34.94 5.72 -23.31
C GLN A 207 -34.90 6.08 -21.82
N MET A 208 -33.87 6.80 -21.38
CA MET A 208 -33.55 6.99 -19.96
C MET A 208 -33.17 8.43 -19.60
N ASP A 209 -33.36 9.43 -20.48
CA ASP A 209 -33.03 10.83 -20.16
C ASP A 209 -33.72 11.31 -18.88
N SER A 210 -34.93 10.87 -18.55
CA SER A 210 -35.57 11.25 -17.28
C SER A 210 -34.81 10.79 -16.03
N TYR A 211 -33.97 9.76 -16.14
CA TYR A 211 -33.29 9.12 -15.00
C TYR A 211 -31.79 9.43 -14.94
N LEU A 212 -31.13 9.57 -16.08
CA LEU A 212 -29.67 9.62 -16.14
C LEU A 212 -29.13 10.26 -17.42
N THR A 213 -27.83 10.55 -17.42
CA THR A 213 -27.04 10.82 -18.64
C THR A 213 -25.90 9.81 -18.73
N ALA A 214 -25.59 9.35 -19.94
CA ALA A 214 -24.55 8.35 -20.17
C ALA A 214 -23.32 8.97 -20.84
N ASP A 215 -22.14 8.52 -20.41
CA ASP A 215 -20.85 8.71 -21.07
C ASP A 215 -20.33 7.30 -21.39
N VAL A 216 -19.96 7.03 -22.65
CA VAL A 216 -19.65 5.67 -23.11
C VAL A 216 -18.33 5.64 -23.88
N VAL A 217 -17.51 4.67 -23.55
CA VAL A 217 -16.29 4.35 -24.30
C VAL A 217 -16.33 2.91 -24.78
N VAL A 218 -16.01 2.71 -26.06
CA VAL A 218 -15.97 1.41 -26.72
C VAL A 218 -14.63 1.25 -27.43
N TYR A 219 -13.94 0.15 -27.15
CA TYR A 219 -12.77 -0.28 -27.91
C TYR A 219 -13.10 -1.61 -28.60
N ASP A 220 -12.82 -1.68 -29.90
CA ASP A 220 -13.15 -2.86 -30.70
C ASP A 220 -12.23 -4.06 -30.45
N GLN A 221 -11.10 -3.87 -29.75
CA GLN A 221 -10.11 -4.92 -29.50
C GLN A 221 -9.55 -4.88 -28.08
N ILE A 222 -9.37 -6.06 -27.48
CA ILE A 222 -8.59 -6.28 -26.26
C ILE A 222 -7.22 -6.90 -26.56
N GLU A 223 -6.23 -6.67 -25.70
CA GLU A 223 -4.85 -7.16 -25.89
C GLU A 223 -4.74 -8.68 -25.75
N ASP A 224 -5.65 -9.31 -24.99
CA ASP A 224 -5.63 -10.75 -24.66
C ASP A 224 -5.94 -11.67 -25.86
N GLY A 225 -6.16 -11.12 -27.05
CA GLY A 225 -6.27 -11.88 -28.30
C GLY A 225 -7.62 -12.56 -28.55
N GLU A 226 -8.62 -12.26 -27.72
CA GLU A 226 -10.01 -12.68 -27.92
C GLU A 226 -10.73 -11.67 -28.82
N ASP A 227 -11.69 -12.12 -29.64
CA ASP A 227 -12.54 -11.27 -30.49
C ASP A 227 -13.62 -10.57 -29.65
N LEU A 228 -13.20 -9.92 -28.57
CA LEU A 228 -14.03 -9.21 -27.61
C LEU A 228 -13.75 -7.72 -27.65
N LYS A 229 -14.81 -6.94 -27.51
CA LYS A 229 -14.75 -5.49 -27.31
C LYS A 229 -14.52 -5.17 -25.84
N TYR A 230 -13.94 -4.00 -25.54
CA TYR A 230 -14.04 -3.41 -24.21
C TYR A 230 -15.11 -2.32 -24.22
N VAL A 231 -16.11 -2.42 -23.34
CA VAL A 231 -17.21 -1.45 -23.24
C VAL A 231 -17.30 -0.93 -21.81
N SER A 232 -17.12 0.39 -21.66
CA SER A 232 -17.17 1.07 -20.37
C SER A 232 -18.23 2.14 -20.42
N VAL A 233 -19.22 2.04 -19.53
CA VAL A 233 -20.36 2.97 -19.47
C VAL A 233 -20.36 3.68 -18.12
N ILE A 234 -20.46 5.00 -18.11
CA ILE A 234 -20.63 5.80 -16.92
C ILE A 234 -22.03 6.43 -16.97
N LEU A 235 -22.87 6.09 -16.00
CA LEU A 235 -24.25 6.55 -15.88
C LEU A 235 -24.33 7.57 -14.74
N HIS A 236 -24.48 8.84 -15.10
CA HIS A 236 -24.72 9.92 -14.14
C HIS A 236 -26.21 9.97 -13.80
N LEU A 237 -26.56 9.53 -12.60
CA LEU A 237 -27.92 9.44 -12.11
C LEU A 237 -28.44 10.82 -11.68
N LYS A 238 -29.69 11.13 -12.03
CA LYS A 238 -30.38 12.37 -11.62
C LYS A 238 -30.93 12.29 -10.18
N GLU A 239 -31.16 11.07 -9.67
CA GLU A 239 -31.60 10.77 -8.31
C GLU A 239 -30.71 9.69 -7.66
N ASN A 240 -30.74 9.60 -6.32
CA ASN A 240 -29.87 8.68 -5.58
C ASN A 240 -30.41 7.24 -5.55
N TYR A 241 -30.29 6.52 -6.67
CA TYR A 241 -30.62 5.09 -6.71
C TYR A 241 -29.55 4.20 -6.07
N LEU A 242 -28.53 4.77 -5.42
CA LEU A 242 -27.40 4.04 -4.82
C LEU A 242 -27.51 3.96 -3.30
N GLU A 243 -28.56 4.52 -2.69
CA GLU A 243 -28.74 4.53 -1.24
C GLU A 243 -29.11 3.15 -0.69
N THR A 244 -29.97 2.42 -1.41
CA THR A 244 -30.46 1.10 -1.01
C THR A 244 -30.18 0.05 -2.07
N THR A 245 -30.06 -1.20 -1.65
CA THR A 245 -29.89 -2.33 -2.58
C THR A 245 -31.08 -2.48 -3.52
N GLU A 246 -32.30 -2.20 -3.04
CA GLU A 246 -33.52 -2.31 -3.85
C GLU A 246 -33.55 -1.28 -4.98
N ASP A 247 -33.18 -0.02 -4.68
CA ASP A 247 -33.10 1.04 -5.69
C ASP A 247 -31.99 0.76 -6.71
N PHE A 248 -30.86 0.22 -6.23
CA PHE A 248 -29.75 -0.15 -7.10
C PHE A 248 -30.13 -1.30 -8.03
N ASP A 249 -30.79 -2.33 -7.51
CA ASP A 249 -31.28 -3.45 -8.32
C ASP A 249 -32.32 -2.99 -9.34
N TYR A 250 -33.19 -2.03 -8.97
CA TYR A 250 -34.13 -1.42 -9.89
C TYR A 250 -33.42 -0.69 -11.04
N ILE A 251 -32.52 0.25 -10.76
CA ILE A 251 -31.82 1.02 -11.81
C ILE A 251 -30.96 0.10 -12.68
N LYS A 252 -30.33 -0.92 -12.09
CA LYS A 252 -29.61 -1.97 -12.81
C LYS A 252 -30.51 -2.75 -13.75
N SER A 253 -31.69 -3.17 -13.30
CA SER A 253 -32.63 -3.98 -14.09
C SER A 253 -33.12 -3.28 -15.36
N ILE A 254 -33.15 -1.94 -15.36
CA ILE A 254 -33.58 -1.16 -16.53
C ILE A 254 -32.43 -0.69 -17.41
N THR A 255 -31.22 -0.52 -16.85
CA THR A 255 -30.05 0.00 -17.58
C THR A 255 -29.21 -1.09 -18.25
N LEU A 256 -28.99 -2.23 -17.59
CA LEU A 256 -28.17 -3.32 -18.11
C LEU A 256 -28.75 -3.93 -19.41
N PRO A 257 -30.06 -4.20 -19.54
CA PRO A 257 -30.61 -4.75 -20.79
C PRO A 257 -30.45 -3.82 -22.00
N LEU A 258 -30.33 -2.50 -21.79
CA LEU A 258 -30.07 -1.57 -22.90
C LEU A 258 -28.68 -1.77 -23.48
N LEU A 259 -27.68 -1.99 -22.62
CA LEU A 259 -26.34 -2.30 -23.04
C LEU A 259 -26.29 -3.65 -23.75
N LEU A 260 -26.91 -4.68 -23.14
CA LEU A 260 -26.87 -6.06 -23.66
C LEU A 260 -27.60 -6.22 -25.00
N ARG A 261 -28.54 -5.33 -25.34
CA ARG A 261 -29.16 -5.29 -26.68
C ARG A 261 -28.20 -4.81 -27.76
N GLN A 262 -27.26 -3.93 -27.42
CA GLN A 262 -26.25 -3.41 -28.34
C GLN A 262 -25.02 -4.33 -28.38
N PHE A 263 -24.60 -4.80 -27.20
CA PHE A 263 -23.45 -5.68 -27.01
C PHE A 263 -23.92 -6.94 -26.28
N PRO A 264 -24.29 -8.01 -27.01
CA PRO A 264 -24.73 -9.26 -26.39
C PRO A 264 -23.67 -9.87 -25.46
N GLU A 265 -24.11 -10.66 -24.48
CA GLU A 265 -23.21 -11.40 -23.59
C GLU A 265 -22.20 -12.24 -24.39
N GLY A 266 -20.94 -12.27 -23.93
CA GLY A 266 -19.85 -12.96 -24.63
C GLY A 266 -19.32 -12.26 -25.88
N THR A 267 -19.79 -11.05 -26.22
CA THR A 267 -19.22 -10.24 -27.33
C THR A 267 -18.34 -9.08 -26.86
N PHE A 268 -18.34 -8.81 -25.56
CA PHE A 268 -17.57 -7.74 -24.95
C PHE A 268 -17.25 -8.06 -23.50
N VAL A 269 -16.27 -7.36 -22.94
CA VAL A 269 -16.00 -7.28 -21.50
C VAL A 269 -15.97 -5.81 -21.09
N GLY A 270 -16.18 -5.51 -19.82
CA GLY A 270 -16.05 -4.15 -19.31
C GLY A 270 -16.84 -3.89 -18.05
N GLN A 271 -17.47 -2.72 -17.96
CA GLN A 271 -18.11 -2.27 -16.72
C GLN A 271 -19.19 -1.22 -16.96
N ILE A 272 -20.14 -1.15 -16.02
CA ILE A 272 -21.07 -0.01 -15.87
C ILE A 272 -20.78 0.64 -14.52
N LYS A 273 -20.44 1.93 -14.51
CA LYS A 273 -20.31 2.74 -13.30
C LYS A 273 -21.55 3.62 -13.14
N TYR A 274 -22.23 3.47 -12.02
CA TYR A 274 -23.35 4.32 -11.64
C TYR A 274 -22.83 5.42 -10.72
N VAL A 275 -23.10 6.67 -11.06
CA VAL A 275 -22.57 7.85 -10.35
C VAL A 275 -23.71 8.75 -9.95
N TYR A 276 -23.90 8.94 -8.65
CA TYR A 276 -24.78 9.98 -8.12
C TYR A 276 -23.96 11.04 -7.39
N ARG A 277 -24.20 12.32 -7.71
CA ARG A 277 -23.49 13.46 -7.12
C ARG A 277 -24.47 14.47 -6.57
N GLU A 278 -24.29 14.81 -5.31
CA GLU A 278 -24.95 15.94 -4.65
C GLU A 278 -23.90 16.81 -3.94
N PRO A 279 -24.23 18.04 -3.53
CA PRO A 279 -23.27 18.92 -2.86
C PRO A 279 -22.66 18.27 -1.61
N GLY A 280 -21.39 17.87 -1.68
CA GLY A 280 -20.64 17.27 -0.58
C GLY A 280 -20.67 15.74 -0.50
N GLN A 281 -21.38 15.06 -1.40
CA GLN A 281 -21.47 13.60 -1.43
C GLN A 281 -21.36 13.04 -2.86
N LEU A 282 -20.58 11.97 -3.00
CA LEU A 282 -20.38 11.23 -4.25
C LEU A 282 -20.59 9.75 -3.97
N ASN A 283 -21.61 9.16 -4.58
CA ASN A 283 -21.89 7.73 -4.50
C ASN A 283 -21.52 7.10 -5.85
N ILE A 284 -20.69 6.06 -5.82
CA ILE A 284 -20.28 5.31 -7.02
C ILE A 284 -20.49 3.83 -6.76
N GLU A 285 -21.23 3.17 -7.65
CA GLU A 285 -21.34 1.71 -7.69
C GLU A 285 -20.82 1.20 -9.04
N THR A 286 -20.03 0.14 -9.03
CA THR A 286 -19.45 -0.45 -10.25
C THR A 286 -19.99 -1.85 -10.46
N LEU A 287 -20.61 -2.08 -11.60
CA LEU A 287 -21.03 -3.39 -12.09
C LEU A 287 -19.99 -3.92 -13.09
N PRO A 288 -19.10 -4.84 -12.70
CA PRO A 288 -18.21 -5.50 -13.64
C PRO A 288 -19.00 -6.43 -14.57
N LEU A 289 -18.64 -6.44 -15.85
CA LEU A 289 -19.23 -7.28 -16.89
C LEU A 289 -18.10 -8.06 -17.57
N ASP A 290 -17.79 -9.23 -17.02
CA ASP A 290 -16.79 -10.14 -17.59
C ASP A 290 -17.42 -11.52 -17.73
N TRP A 291 -17.40 -12.06 -18.95
CA TRP A 291 -18.00 -13.35 -19.31
C TRP A 291 -16.93 -14.43 -19.53
N ARG A 292 -15.66 -14.08 -19.32
CA ARG A 292 -14.53 -15.00 -19.40
C ARG A 292 -14.54 -15.83 -18.11
N GLU A 293 -14.68 -17.16 -18.25
CA GLU A 293 -14.63 -18.11 -17.13
C GLU A 293 -13.20 -18.43 -16.68
#